data_AF-A0A520FU72-F1
#
_entry.id   AF-A0A520FU72-F1
#
_cell.length_a   1.000
_cell.length_b   1.000
_cell.length_c   1.000
_cell.angle_alpha   90.00
_cell.angle_beta   90.00
_cell.angle_gamma   90.00
#
_symmetry.space_group_name_H-M   'P 1'
#
loop_
_entity.id
_entity.type
_entity.pdbx_description
1 polymer ?
#
loop_
_entity_poly.entity_id
_entity_poly.type
_entity_poly.pdbx_seq_one_letter_code
_entity_poly.pdbx_strand_id
1 'polypeptide(L)'
;MNTLNLPESMRHGLEDLAGEMVYARRTADLGRLALLCYCEIRHWARMAGEQRLAEMSRAIVTERPAGDRQAFLDQVDNIITELEHVCDRAGVEQGSRSLQLVRLR
;
A
#
# COMPACT_ATOMS: atom_id res chain seq x y z
N MET A 1 -7.62 -16.95 9.64
CA MET A 1 -7.57 -15.71 8.84
C MET A 1 -9.00 -15.22 8.66
N ASN A 2 -9.31 -13.98 9.04
CA ASN A 2 -10.63 -13.39 8.78
C ASN A 2 -10.66 -12.89 7.34
N THR A 3 -11.54 -13.46 6.52
CA THR A 3 -11.72 -13.06 5.12
C THR A 3 -12.39 -11.68 5.07
N LEU A 4 -11.80 -10.75 4.32
CA LEU A 4 -12.35 -9.42 4.08
C LEU A 4 -13.33 -9.51 2.90
N ASN A 5 -14.62 -9.35 3.21
CA ASN A 5 -15.66 -9.38 2.17
C ASN A 5 -15.85 -7.98 1.57
N LEU A 6 -15.09 -7.68 0.51
CA LEU A 6 -15.18 -6.43 -0.23
C LEU A 6 -16.13 -6.54 -1.44
N PRO A 7 -16.87 -5.47 -1.77
CA PRO A 7 -17.50 -5.33 -3.08
C PRO A 7 -16.47 -5.52 -4.21
N GLU A 8 -16.91 -6.09 -5.33
CA GLU A 8 -16.03 -6.40 -6.45
C GLU A 8 -15.26 -5.17 -6.98
N SER A 9 -15.90 -4.01 -7.05
CA SER A 9 -15.24 -2.76 -7.46
C SER A 9 -14.09 -2.35 -6.53
N MET A 10 -14.21 -2.62 -5.24
CA MET A 10 -13.14 -2.30 -4.28
C MET A 10 -12.00 -3.31 -4.36
N ARG A 11 -12.29 -4.56 -4.70
CA ARG A 11 -11.29 -5.59 -4.97
C ARG A 11 -10.46 -5.25 -6.20
N HIS A 12 -11.11 -4.85 -7.31
CA HIS A 12 -10.42 -4.38 -8.51
C HIS A 12 -9.56 -3.15 -8.22
N GLY A 13 -10.09 -2.18 -7.45
CA GLY A 13 -9.30 -1.03 -7.02
C GLY A 13 -8.08 -1.40 -6.17
N LEU A 14 -8.18 -2.44 -5.34
CA LEU A 14 -7.05 -2.96 -4.55
C LEU A 14 -6.00 -3.62 -5.45
N GLU A 15 -6.42 -4.36 -6.48
CA GLU A 15 -5.54 -4.95 -7.48
C GLU A 15 -4.74 -3.87 -8.23
N ASP A 16 -5.41 -2.80 -8.67
CA ASP A 16 -4.77 -1.68 -9.35
C ASP A 16 -3.75 -0.97 -8.44
N LEU A 17 -4.14 -0.67 -7.19
CA LEU A 17 -3.24 -0.04 -6.21
C LEU A 17 -2.01 -0.90 -5.91
N ALA A 18 -2.16 -2.22 -5.82
CA ALA A 18 -1.04 -3.14 -5.64
C ALA A 18 -0.09 -3.11 -6.85
N GLY A 19 -0.62 -3.11 -8.07
CA GLY A 19 0.18 -3.00 -9.30
C GLY A 19 0.96 -1.69 -9.39
N GLU A 20 0.29 -0.59 -9.10
CA GLU A 20 0.87 0.76 -9.08
C GLU A 20 1.99 0.90 -8.03
N MET A 21 1.76 0.37 -6.82
CA MET A 21 2.75 0.35 -5.74
C MET A 21 3.99 -0.47 -6.13
N VAL A 22 3.78 -1.64 -6.74
CA VAL A 22 4.86 -2.51 -7.24
C VAL A 22 5.70 -1.78 -8.28
N TYR A 23 5.06 -1.10 -9.24
CA TYR A 23 5.76 -0.32 -10.26
C TYR A 23 6.57 0.81 -9.64
N ALA A 24 5.93 1.65 -8.82
CA ALA A 24 6.57 2.81 -8.18
C ALA A 24 7.74 2.41 -7.26
N ARG A 25 7.61 1.31 -6.51
CA ARG A 25 8.68 0.81 -5.64
C ARG A 25 9.87 0.26 -6.41
N ARG A 26 9.64 -0.42 -7.55
CA ARG A 26 10.72 -0.95 -8.42
C ARG A 26 11.56 0.14 -9.06
N THR A 27 10.95 1.26 -9.43
CA THR A 27 11.64 2.41 -10.01
C THR A 27 12.16 3.38 -8.95
N ALA A 28 11.77 3.15 -7.68
CA ALA A 28 12.03 4.04 -6.55
C ALA A 28 11.64 5.50 -6.84
N ASP A 29 10.50 5.67 -7.51
CA ASP A 29 9.88 6.95 -7.81
C ASP A 29 9.24 7.53 -6.54
N LEU A 30 10.01 8.36 -5.83
CA LEU A 30 9.61 8.90 -4.53
C LEU A 30 8.34 9.75 -4.61
N GLY A 31 8.19 10.52 -5.70
CA GLY A 31 7.03 11.38 -5.91
C GLY A 31 5.76 10.55 -6.10
N ARG A 32 5.83 9.53 -6.95
CA ARG A 32 4.71 8.60 -7.16
C ARG A 32 4.38 7.82 -5.89
N LEU A 33 5.39 7.31 -5.18
CA LEU A 33 5.19 6.60 -3.91
C LEU A 33 4.50 7.47 -2.85
N ALA A 34 4.90 8.74 -2.71
CA ALA A 34 4.28 9.65 -1.76
C ALA A 34 2.80 9.90 -2.11
N LEU A 35 2.49 10.13 -3.39
CA LEU A 35 1.12 10.34 -3.87
C LEU A 35 0.26 9.09 -3.69
N LEU A 36 0.76 7.91 -4.10
CA LEU A 36 0.07 6.63 -3.95
C LEU A 36 -0.28 6.36 -2.48
N CYS A 37 0.70 6.51 -1.58
CA CYS A 37 0.48 6.29 -0.15
C CYS A 37 -0.55 7.26 0.40
N TYR A 38 -0.31 8.57 0.27
CA TYR A 38 -1.09 9.57 1.01
C TYR A 38 -2.49 9.82 0.43
N CYS A 39 -2.63 9.79 -0.90
CA CYS A 39 -3.88 10.09 -1.57
C CYS A 39 -4.69 8.82 -1.82
N GLU A 40 -4.13 7.87 -2.56
CA GLU A 40 -4.91 6.80 -3.17
C GLU A 40 -5.14 5.63 -2.20
N ILE A 41 -4.06 5.07 -1.64
CA ILE A 41 -4.14 3.97 -0.67
C ILE A 41 -4.89 4.41 0.57
N ARG A 42 -4.60 5.61 1.11
CA ARG A 42 -5.34 6.16 2.25
C ARG A 42 -6.83 6.29 1.95
N HIS A 43 -7.20 6.81 0.78
CA HIS A 43 -8.60 6.98 0.40
C HIS A 43 -9.32 5.63 0.29
N TRP A 44 -8.73 4.69 -0.45
CA TRP A 44 -9.26 3.34 -0.59
C TRP A 44 -9.41 2.65 0.78
N ALA A 45 -8.38 2.72 1.63
CA ALA A 45 -8.37 2.09 2.94
C ALA A 45 -9.47 2.63 3.84
N ARG A 46 -9.74 3.95 3.80
CA ARG A 46 -10.87 4.55 4.53
C ARG A 46 -12.22 4.03 4.04
N MET A 47 -12.39 3.90 2.73
CA MET A 47 -13.63 3.35 2.17
C MET A 47 -13.81 1.89 2.53
N ALA A 48 -12.72 1.11 2.53
CA ALA A 48 -12.72 -0.33 2.81
C ALA A 48 -12.81 -0.66 4.31
N GLY A 49 -12.72 0.33 5.19
CA GLY A 49 -12.68 0.14 6.65
C GLY A 49 -11.32 -0.29 7.20
N GLU A 50 -10.27 -0.28 6.37
CA GLU A 50 -8.89 -0.64 6.71
C GLU A 50 -8.15 0.50 7.43
N GLN A 51 -8.58 0.79 8.66
CA GLN A 51 -8.12 1.97 9.42
C GLN A 51 -6.61 2.00 9.66
N ARG A 52 -6.01 0.83 9.90
CA ARG A 52 -4.56 0.71 10.14
C ARG A 52 -3.76 1.15 8.91
N LEU A 53 -4.13 0.65 7.73
CA LEU A 53 -3.51 1.04 6.47
C LEU A 53 -3.71 2.54 6.21
N ALA A 54 -4.92 3.06 6.43
CA ALA A 54 -5.21 4.48 6.26
C ALA A 54 -4.34 5.38 7.16
N GLU A 55 -4.09 4.96 8.40
CA GLU A 55 -3.27 5.72 9.35
C GLU A 55 -1.79 5.66 9.00
N MET A 56 -1.26 4.49 8.65
CA MET A 56 0.12 4.35 8.18
C MET A 56 0.39 5.21 6.94
N SER A 57 -0.53 5.19 5.99
CA SER A 57 -0.50 6.02 4.78
C SER A 57 -0.61 7.52 5.06
N ARG A 58 -1.31 7.94 6.11
CA ARG A 58 -1.37 9.35 6.52
C ARG A 58 -0.02 9.79 7.11
N ALA A 59 0.53 8.98 8.02
CA ALA A 59 1.69 9.33 8.83
C ALA A 59 2.97 9.58 8.00
N ILE A 60 3.12 8.92 6.84
CA ILE A 60 4.29 9.07 5.95
C ILE A 60 4.50 10.51 5.47
N VAL A 61 3.43 11.30 5.35
CA VAL A 61 3.49 12.71 4.92
C VAL A 61 3.34 13.68 6.08
N THR A 62 2.45 13.39 7.04
CA THR A 62 2.03 14.40 8.03
C THR A 62 2.77 14.34 9.36
N GLU A 63 3.38 13.20 9.71
CA GLU A 63 3.90 12.99 11.08
C GLU A 63 5.36 12.56 11.12
N ARG A 64 5.82 11.82 10.09
CA ARG A 64 7.17 11.27 10.05
C ARG A 64 7.88 11.58 8.72
N PRO A 65 8.11 12.87 8.39
CA PRO A 65 8.85 13.19 7.19
C PRO A 65 10.22 12.51 7.25
N ALA A 66 10.51 11.68 6.25
CA ALA A 66 11.75 10.94 6.17
C ALA A 66 12.95 11.90 6.05
N GLY A 67 14.00 11.65 6.84
CA GLY A 67 15.22 12.48 6.82
C GLY A 67 16.06 12.29 5.56
N ASP A 68 15.90 11.14 4.89
CA ASP A 68 16.57 10.82 3.64
C ASP A 68 15.72 9.87 2.78
N ARG A 69 16.22 9.57 1.58
CA ARG A 69 15.58 8.69 0.62
C ARG A 69 15.39 7.26 1.14
N GLN A 70 16.36 6.70 1.86
CA GLN A 70 16.29 5.32 2.31
C GLN A 70 15.25 5.19 3.43
N ALA A 71 15.25 6.12 4.39
CA ALA A 71 14.25 6.18 5.44
C ALA A 71 12.82 6.32 4.88
N PHE A 72 12.64 7.01 3.76
CA PHE A 72 11.35 7.08 3.07
C PHE A 72 10.95 5.73 2.48
N LEU A 73 11.86 5.05 1.78
CA LEU A 73 11.59 3.74 1.19
C LEU A 73 11.29 2.69 2.27
N ASP A 74 11.98 2.72 3.41
CA ASP A 74 11.70 1.83 4.55
C ASP A 74 10.28 2.08 5.11
N GLN A 75 9.83 3.34 5.17
CA GLN A 75 8.45 3.65 5.56
C GLN A 75 7.43 3.13 4.53
N VAL A 76 7.73 3.26 3.23
CA VAL A 76 6.92 2.68 2.15
C VAL A 76 6.85 1.16 2.26
N ASP A 77 7.96 0.48 2.59
CA ASP A 77 8.00 -0.98 2.72
C ASP A 77 7.12 -1.50 3.87
N ASN A 78 6.94 -0.68 4.92
CA ASN A 78 5.94 -0.96 5.97
C ASN A 78 4.50 -0.86 5.43
N ILE A 79 4.21 0.14 4.59
CA ILE A 79 2.89 0.26 3.94
C ILE A 79 2.65 -0.89 2.96
N ILE A 80 3.66 -1.28 2.18
CA ILE A 80 3.60 -2.43 1.27
C ILE A 80 3.26 -3.71 2.05
N THR A 81 3.87 -3.89 3.22
CA THR A 81 3.59 -5.05 4.10
C THR A 81 2.14 -5.06 4.58
N GLU A 82 1.61 -3.91 5.00
CA GLU A 82 0.21 -3.83 5.42
C GLU A 82 -0.75 -4.04 4.23
N LEU A 83 -0.42 -3.50 3.06
CA LEU A 83 -1.20 -3.67 1.82
C LEU A 83 -1.21 -5.13 1.36
N GLU A 84 -0.09 -5.85 1.47
CA GLU A 84 0.03 -7.30 1.23
C GLU A 84 -0.97 -8.07 2.12
N HIS A 85 -0.99 -7.78 3.43
CA HIS A 85 -1.93 -8.42 4.36
C HIS A 85 -3.40 -8.11 4.05
N VAL A 86 -3.70 -6.90 3.56
CA VAL A 86 -5.04 -6.56 3.08
C VAL A 86 -5.38 -7.37 1.82
N CYS A 87 -4.45 -7.50 0.87
CA CYS A 87 -4.63 -8.31 -0.34
C CYS A 87 -4.91 -9.78 0.02
N ASP A 88 -4.16 -10.37 0.95
CA ASP A 88 -4.37 -11.75 1.41
C ASP A 88 -5.77 -11.94 1.99
N ARG A 89 -6.19 -11.04 2.89
CA ARG A 89 -7.53 -11.11 3.51
C ARG A 89 -8.64 -10.89 2.50
N ALA A 90 -8.42 -10.02 1.52
CA ALA A 90 -9.37 -9.76 0.45
C ALA A 90 -9.44 -10.90 -0.57
N GLY A 91 -8.44 -11.77 -0.67
CA GLY A 91 -8.34 -12.80 -1.71
C GLY A 91 -7.79 -12.26 -3.04
N VAL A 92 -6.96 -11.21 -2.99
CA VAL A 92 -6.24 -10.62 -4.11
C VAL A 92 -4.83 -11.23 -4.17
N GLU A 93 -4.76 -12.49 -4.59
CA GLU A 93 -3.51 -13.28 -4.49
C GLU A 93 -2.37 -12.71 -5.34
N GLN A 94 -2.67 -12.26 -6.56
CA GLN A 94 -1.65 -11.75 -7.47
C GLN A 94 -1.06 -10.42 -6.99
N GLY A 95 -1.89 -9.55 -6.40
CA GLY A 95 -1.43 -8.31 -5.77
C GLY A 95 -0.51 -8.59 -4.59
N SER A 96 -0.91 -9.48 -3.68
CA SER A 96 -0.09 -9.91 -2.55
C SER A 96 1.28 -10.44 -2.97
N ARG A 97 1.34 -11.41 -3.89
CA ARG A 97 2.61 -11.96 -4.40
C ARG A 97 3.52 -10.91 -5.02
N SER A 98 2.93 -9.98 -5.79
CA SER A 98 3.70 -8.93 -6.47
C SER A 98 4.32 -7.95 -5.47
N LEU A 99 3.58 -7.59 -4.42
CA LEU A 99 4.04 -6.74 -3.32
C LEU A 99 5.16 -7.40 -2.53
N GLN A 100 5.04 -8.70 -2.23
CA GLN A 100 6.06 -9.46 -1.53
C GLN A 100 7.42 -9.43 -2.27
N LEU A 101 7.40 -9.52 -3.61
CA LEU A 101 8.61 -9.52 -4.45
C LEU A 101 9.36 -8.17 -4.47
N VAL A 102 8.66 -7.05 -4.33
CA VAL A 102 9.30 -5.72 -4.40
C VAL A 102 9.86 -5.26 -3.06
N ARG A 103 9.39 -5.83 -1.95
CA ARG A 103 9.94 -5.58 -0.61
C ARG A 103 11.32 -6.21 -0.41
N LEU A 104 11.64 -7.30 -1.13
CA LEU A 104 12.91 -8.03 -1.00
C LEU A 104 14.09 -7.38 -1.76
N ARG A 105 13.92 -6.15 -2.27
CA ARG A 105 14.91 -5.42 -3.08
C ARG A 105 15.28 -4.08 -2.44
#